data_AF-A0A932VSS4-F1
#
_entry.id   AF-A0A932VSS4-F1
#
_cell.length_a   1.000
_cell.length_b   1.000
_cell.length_c   1.000
_cell.angle_alpha   90.00
_cell.angle_beta   90.00
_cell.angle_gamma   90.00
#
_symmetry.space_group_name_H-M   'P 1'
#
loop_
_entity.id
_entity.type
_entity.pdbx_description
1 polymer ?
#
loop_
_entity_poly.entity_id
_entity_poly.type
_entity_poly.pdbx_seq_one_letter_code
_entity_poly.pdbx_strand_id
1 'polypeptide(L)'
;MEVASQIWHQVFLGVQLPRSGAVVEVAPGYEPKIGKALAAIGFCGTIYLVEPDKVAVGELLRVYRDILPKAEVIPVAKAMQDLVVGVDISSDIDAVVASHPFDDMVIGSIVYNPNFFTLEKEDGGELTPEIKRIYDSLTDADYARGVNMTVESWRVFIKKVRPHYFIASQYPSTMLRLKGLTRRQNSGYAVLNQLKKTLPGNVYCKWSTNRSFGTKANPKWWMVHTDFTFLRY
;
A
#
# COMPACT_ATOMS: atom_id res chain seq x y z
N MET A 1 18.30 -5.82 6.22
CA MET A 1 16.93 -5.65 5.68
C MET A 1 16.03 -5.17 6.81
N GLU A 2 15.24 -4.11 6.60
CA GLU A 2 14.31 -3.57 7.62
C GLU A 2 13.26 -4.62 8.01
N VAL A 3 12.73 -4.56 9.25
CA VAL A 3 11.71 -5.49 9.77
C VAL A 3 10.50 -5.62 8.85
N ALA A 4 9.99 -4.50 8.30
CA ALA A 4 8.83 -4.53 7.42
C ALA A 4 9.11 -5.33 6.14
N SER A 5 10.26 -5.13 5.49
CA SER A 5 10.70 -5.92 4.33
C SER A 5 10.89 -7.40 4.67
N GLN A 6 11.38 -7.73 5.87
CA GLN A 6 11.50 -9.14 6.29
C GLN A 6 10.14 -9.82 6.42
N ILE A 7 9.13 -9.11 6.98
CA ILE A 7 7.76 -9.64 7.04
C ILE A 7 7.20 -9.84 5.62
N TRP A 8 7.34 -8.84 4.73
CA TRP A 8 6.93 -8.96 3.33
C TRP A 8 7.60 -10.13 2.60
N HIS A 9 8.88 -10.38 2.85
CA HIS A 9 9.58 -11.53 2.30
C HIS A 9 8.94 -12.85 2.75
N GLN A 10 8.65 -12.99 4.06
CA GLN A 10 7.94 -14.17 4.57
C GLN A 10 6.54 -14.29 3.99
N VAL A 11 5.89 -13.15 3.69
CA VAL A 11 4.59 -13.13 3.02
C VAL A 11 4.66 -13.74 1.64
N PHE A 12 5.61 -13.27 0.83
CA PHE A 12 5.79 -13.77 -0.53
C PHE A 12 6.17 -15.24 -0.58
N LEU A 13 6.99 -15.73 0.35
CA LEU A 13 7.26 -17.17 0.49
C LEU A 13 6.00 -17.95 0.86
N GLY A 14 5.19 -17.42 1.79
CA GLY A 14 3.98 -18.08 2.27
C GLY A 14 2.89 -18.22 1.19
N VAL A 15 2.77 -17.24 0.31
CA VAL A 15 1.83 -17.28 -0.83
C VAL A 15 2.45 -17.88 -2.09
N GLN A 16 3.73 -18.27 -2.05
CA GLN A 16 4.49 -18.77 -3.19
C GLN A 16 4.45 -17.83 -4.40
N LEU A 17 4.68 -16.53 -4.16
CA LEU A 17 4.64 -15.51 -5.21
C LEU A 17 5.59 -15.90 -6.36
N PRO A 18 5.12 -15.93 -7.63
CA PRO A 18 5.96 -16.27 -8.76
C PRO A 18 7.12 -15.29 -8.93
N ARG A 19 8.34 -15.82 -9.14
CA ARG A 19 9.53 -14.98 -9.35
C ARG A 19 9.49 -14.21 -10.66
N SER A 20 8.87 -14.76 -11.69
CA SER A 20 8.73 -14.16 -13.02
C SER A 20 7.31 -13.60 -13.28
N GLY A 21 6.55 -13.36 -12.21
CA GLY A 21 5.17 -12.89 -12.30
C GLY A 21 5.04 -11.38 -12.51
N ALA A 22 3.80 -10.90 -12.55
CA ALA A 22 3.46 -9.48 -12.61
C ALA A 22 2.92 -8.97 -11.26
N VAL A 23 3.54 -7.93 -10.72
CA VAL A 23 3.18 -7.33 -9.42
C VAL A 23 2.79 -5.88 -9.61
N VAL A 24 1.68 -5.45 -9.02
CA VAL A 24 1.31 -4.04 -8.90
C VAL A 24 1.51 -3.60 -7.46
N GLU A 25 2.45 -2.70 -7.23
CA GLU A 25 2.64 -2.04 -5.95
C GLU A 25 1.90 -0.70 -5.94
N VAL A 26 0.94 -0.54 -5.02
CA VAL A 26 0.12 0.67 -4.89
C VAL A 26 0.59 1.50 -3.71
N ALA A 27 0.75 2.81 -3.94
CA ALA A 27 1.19 3.79 -2.95
C ALA A 27 2.47 3.36 -2.22
N PRO A 28 3.57 3.07 -2.95
CA PRO A 28 4.83 2.69 -2.32
C PRO A 28 5.47 3.85 -1.54
N GLY A 29 5.09 5.10 -1.83
CA GLY A 29 5.71 6.29 -1.26
C GLY A 29 7.21 6.33 -1.54
N TYR A 30 7.99 6.62 -0.50
CA TYR A 30 9.43 6.87 -0.61
C TYR A 30 10.32 5.72 -0.12
N GLU A 31 9.72 4.64 0.39
CA GLU A 31 10.48 3.55 1.01
C GLU A 31 10.27 2.22 0.27
N PRO A 32 11.35 1.59 -0.25
CA PRO A 32 11.25 0.39 -1.09
C PRO A 32 11.06 -0.90 -0.27
N LYS A 33 10.06 -0.93 0.64
CA LYS A 33 9.86 -2.04 1.58
C LYS A 33 9.56 -3.34 0.84
N ILE A 34 8.66 -3.28 -0.14
CA ILE A 34 8.24 -4.40 -0.98
C ILE A 34 9.34 -4.75 -1.98
N GLY A 35 9.96 -3.76 -2.64
CA GLY A 35 11.09 -4.00 -3.56
C GLY A 35 12.23 -4.79 -2.91
N LYS A 36 12.61 -4.46 -1.67
CA LYS A 36 13.62 -5.22 -0.90
C LYS A 36 13.18 -6.66 -0.62
N ALA A 37 11.89 -6.89 -0.37
CA ALA A 37 11.34 -8.22 -0.15
C ALA A 37 11.28 -9.05 -1.44
N LEU A 38 10.94 -8.43 -2.58
CA LEU A 38 10.99 -9.03 -3.91
C LEU A 38 12.42 -9.41 -4.30
N ALA A 39 13.40 -8.54 -4.01
CA ALA A 39 14.80 -8.84 -4.25
C ALA A 39 15.25 -10.08 -3.47
N ALA A 40 14.78 -10.23 -2.23
CA ALA A 40 15.11 -11.37 -1.37
C ALA A 40 14.60 -12.72 -1.89
N ILE A 41 13.46 -12.73 -2.59
CA ILE A 41 12.97 -13.95 -3.27
C ILE A 41 13.58 -14.16 -4.64
N GLY A 42 14.46 -13.27 -5.12
CA GLY A 42 15.03 -13.32 -6.46
C GLY A 42 14.01 -13.03 -7.56
N PHE A 43 13.11 -12.08 -7.32
CA PHE A 43 12.12 -11.64 -8.31
C PHE A 43 12.80 -11.09 -9.57
N CYS A 44 12.32 -11.52 -10.73
CA CYS A 44 12.80 -11.16 -12.06
C CYS A 44 11.65 -11.02 -13.08
N GLY A 45 10.43 -10.77 -12.59
CA GLY A 45 9.25 -10.49 -13.41
C GLY A 45 9.06 -8.99 -13.64
N THR A 46 7.81 -8.56 -13.76
CA THR A 46 7.43 -7.16 -13.97
C THR A 46 6.80 -6.58 -12.71
N ILE A 47 7.22 -5.38 -12.30
CA ILE A 47 6.60 -4.62 -11.22
C ILE A 47 6.12 -3.25 -11.71
N TYR A 48 4.84 -2.96 -11.47
CA TYR A 48 4.23 -1.66 -11.71
C TYR A 48 4.21 -0.85 -10.41
N LEU A 49 4.82 0.33 -10.40
CA LEU A 49 4.85 1.23 -9.25
C LEU A 49 3.77 2.31 -9.43
N VAL A 50 2.61 2.12 -8.80
CA VAL A 50 1.46 3.03 -8.89
C VAL A 50 1.54 4.07 -7.78
N GLU A 51 1.86 5.31 -8.16
CA GLU A 51 2.06 6.42 -7.24
C GLU A 51 1.71 7.75 -7.94
N PRO A 52 0.68 8.50 -7.49
CA PRO A 52 0.35 9.79 -8.09
C PRO A 52 1.44 10.87 -7.89
N ASP A 53 2.23 10.81 -6.82
CA ASP A 53 3.34 11.75 -6.61
C ASP A 53 4.50 11.44 -7.57
N LYS A 54 4.67 12.31 -8.58
CA LYS A 54 5.73 12.19 -9.60
C LYS A 54 7.14 12.25 -9.01
N VAL A 55 7.33 12.98 -7.90
CA VAL A 55 8.62 13.06 -7.22
C VAL A 55 8.89 11.73 -6.52
N ALA A 56 7.92 11.21 -5.77
CA ALA A 56 8.02 9.93 -5.08
C ALA A 56 8.32 8.77 -6.04
N VAL A 57 7.53 8.62 -7.12
CA VAL A 57 7.73 7.53 -8.07
C VAL A 57 9.08 7.63 -8.79
N GLY A 58 9.56 8.85 -9.06
CA GLY A 58 10.85 9.09 -9.71
C GLY A 58 12.04 8.71 -8.83
N GLU A 59 12.01 9.08 -7.55
CA GLU A 59 13.00 8.66 -6.56
C GLU A 59 12.99 7.14 -6.41
N LEU A 60 11.80 6.56 -6.26
CA LEU A 60 11.64 5.14 -6.00
C LEU A 60 12.05 4.26 -7.19
N LEU A 61 11.77 4.70 -8.42
CA LEU A 61 12.15 3.99 -9.64
C LEU A 61 13.65 3.72 -9.71
N ARG A 62 14.48 4.70 -9.34
CA ARG A 62 15.94 4.54 -9.33
C ARG A 62 16.35 3.45 -8.35
N VAL A 63 15.82 3.52 -7.12
CA VAL A 63 16.08 2.55 -6.07
C VAL A 63 15.63 1.14 -6.48
N TYR A 64 14.45 1.01 -7.12
CA TYR A 64 13.94 -0.28 -7.56
C TYR A 64 14.80 -0.91 -8.67
N ARG A 65 15.27 -0.12 -9.63
CA ARG A 65 16.18 -0.61 -10.68
C ARG A 65 17.49 -1.14 -10.11
N ASP A 66 17.99 -0.52 -9.04
CA ASP A 66 19.22 -0.97 -8.38
C ASP A 66 19.02 -2.27 -7.60
N ILE A 67 17.91 -2.41 -6.85
CA ILE A 67 17.67 -3.59 -6.00
C ILE A 67 17.02 -4.77 -6.75
N LEU A 68 16.39 -4.52 -7.90
CA LEU A 68 15.77 -5.51 -8.78
C LEU A 68 16.35 -5.44 -10.21
N PRO A 69 17.65 -5.66 -10.40
CA PRO A 69 18.31 -5.45 -11.70
C PRO A 69 17.87 -6.43 -12.79
N LYS A 70 17.16 -7.51 -12.42
CA LYS A 70 16.63 -8.52 -13.36
C LYS A 70 15.12 -8.40 -13.57
N ALA A 71 14.46 -7.46 -12.90
CA ALA A 71 13.04 -7.23 -13.06
C ALA A 71 12.80 -6.05 -14.01
N GLU A 72 11.66 -6.06 -14.67
CA GLU A 72 11.15 -4.89 -15.36
C GLU A 72 10.41 -4.00 -14.36
N VAL A 73 10.86 -2.75 -14.20
CA VAL A 73 10.26 -1.79 -13.26
C VAL A 73 9.57 -0.68 -14.05
N ILE A 74 8.23 -0.65 -13.99
CA ILE A 74 7.38 0.27 -14.75
C ILE A 74 6.77 1.30 -13.79
N PRO A 75 7.15 2.58 -13.86
CA PRO A 75 6.51 3.64 -13.08
C PRO A 75 5.14 3.99 -13.68
N VAL A 76 4.12 4.11 -12.83
CA VAL A 76 2.77 4.54 -13.22
C VAL A 76 2.38 5.73 -12.36
N ALA A 77 2.66 6.93 -12.86
CA ALA A 77 2.43 8.20 -12.17
C ALA A 77 0.96 8.62 -12.19
N LYS A 78 0.07 7.78 -11.64
CA LYS A 78 -1.38 7.95 -11.59
C LYS A 78 -1.92 7.52 -10.23
N ALA A 79 -3.05 8.10 -9.84
CA ALA A 79 -3.81 7.57 -8.71
C ALA A 79 -4.42 6.20 -9.09
N MET A 80 -4.58 5.32 -8.10
CA MET A 80 -5.09 3.96 -8.31
C MET A 80 -6.45 3.93 -9.01
N GLN A 81 -7.35 4.85 -8.65
CA GLN A 81 -8.70 4.94 -9.22
C GLN A 81 -8.71 5.31 -10.72
N ASP A 82 -7.64 5.92 -11.22
CA ASP A 82 -7.55 6.40 -12.61
C ASP A 82 -6.85 5.40 -13.53
N LEU A 83 -6.43 4.24 -13.01
CA LEU A 83 -5.72 3.23 -13.77
C LEU A 83 -6.61 2.52 -14.78
N VAL A 84 -6.08 2.33 -16.00
CA VAL A 84 -6.70 1.55 -17.07
C VAL A 84 -5.96 0.22 -17.23
N VAL A 85 -6.58 -0.89 -16.80
CA VAL A 85 -6.05 -2.24 -16.98
C VAL A 85 -5.95 -2.58 -18.48
N GLY A 86 -4.83 -3.18 -18.89
CA GLY A 86 -4.47 -3.44 -20.29
C GLY A 86 -3.77 -2.27 -20.99
N VAL A 87 -3.71 -1.10 -20.36
CA VAL A 87 -3.02 0.09 -20.89
C VAL A 87 -1.92 0.55 -19.93
N ASP A 88 -2.29 0.86 -18.68
CA ASP A 88 -1.37 1.34 -17.65
C ASP A 88 -0.66 0.18 -16.92
N ILE A 89 -1.34 -0.95 -16.79
CA ILE A 89 -0.85 -2.19 -16.19
C ILE A 89 -1.33 -3.40 -16.99
N SER A 90 -0.62 -4.53 -16.91
CA SER A 90 -1.04 -5.80 -17.52
C SER A 90 -2.45 -6.23 -17.05
N SER A 91 -3.17 -6.96 -17.90
CA SER A 91 -4.43 -7.62 -17.55
C SER A 91 -4.25 -8.90 -16.74
N ASP A 92 -3.04 -9.47 -16.74
CA ASP A 92 -2.66 -10.63 -15.97
C ASP A 92 -1.69 -10.19 -14.87
N ILE A 93 -2.16 -10.17 -13.63
CA ILE A 93 -1.45 -9.69 -12.44
C ILE A 93 -1.44 -10.78 -11.38
N ASP A 94 -0.26 -11.24 -10.99
CA ASP A 94 -0.14 -12.21 -9.91
C ASP A 94 -0.44 -11.60 -8.56
N ALA A 95 0.04 -10.39 -8.28
CA ALA A 95 -0.21 -9.76 -6.99
C ALA A 95 -0.43 -8.26 -7.07
N VAL A 96 -1.45 -7.79 -6.36
CA VAL A 96 -1.55 -6.39 -5.92
C VAL A 96 -1.04 -6.32 -4.49
N VAL A 97 -0.04 -5.47 -4.26
CA VAL A 97 0.64 -5.33 -2.97
C VAL A 97 0.62 -3.88 -2.51
N ALA A 98 0.42 -3.63 -1.22
CA ALA A 98 0.43 -2.28 -0.68
C ALA A 98 0.88 -2.23 0.79
N SER A 99 1.91 -1.44 1.08
CA SER A 99 2.51 -1.35 2.40
C SER A 99 2.16 -0.05 3.09
N HIS A 100 1.20 -0.11 4.01
CA HIS A 100 0.69 1.03 4.78
C HIS A 100 0.08 2.16 3.90
N PRO A 101 -0.80 1.85 2.95
CA PRO A 101 -1.29 2.84 1.99
C PRO A 101 -2.51 3.64 2.50
N PHE A 102 -3.28 3.08 3.44
CA PHE A 102 -4.70 3.44 3.52
C PHE A 102 -4.93 4.79 4.19
N ASP A 103 -4.14 5.13 5.19
CA ASP A 103 -4.25 6.41 5.87
C ASP A 103 -3.87 7.58 4.95
N ASP A 104 -2.82 7.41 4.14
CA ASP A 104 -2.44 8.39 3.12
C ASP A 104 -3.52 8.53 2.06
N MET A 105 -4.09 7.43 1.58
CA MET A 105 -5.21 7.48 0.63
C MET A 105 -6.47 8.14 1.22
N VAL A 106 -6.78 7.92 2.50
CA VAL A 106 -7.87 8.62 3.18
C VAL A 106 -7.60 10.12 3.17
N ILE A 107 -6.41 10.56 3.56
CA ILE A 107 -6.07 11.99 3.55
C ILE A 107 -6.09 12.55 2.13
N GLY A 108 -5.53 11.85 1.13
CA GLY A 108 -5.55 12.28 -0.26
C GLY A 108 -6.95 12.39 -0.85
N SER A 109 -7.92 11.60 -0.35
CA SER A 109 -9.33 11.71 -0.76
C SER A 109 -10.09 12.88 -0.13
N ILE A 110 -9.54 13.46 0.96
CA ILE A 110 -10.12 14.58 1.70
C ILE A 110 -9.44 15.89 1.33
N VAL A 111 -8.12 15.86 1.22
CA VAL A 111 -7.25 17.00 0.94
C VAL A 111 -6.91 16.98 -0.54
N TYR A 112 -7.62 17.79 -1.31
CA TYR A 112 -7.45 17.92 -2.76
C TYR A 112 -6.22 18.78 -3.13
N ASN A 113 -5.05 18.42 -2.62
CA ASN A 113 -3.78 19.04 -2.96
C ASN A 113 -2.77 17.96 -3.38
N PRO A 114 -2.37 17.90 -4.67
CA PRO A 114 -1.48 16.85 -5.18
C PRO A 114 -0.08 16.88 -4.58
N ASN A 115 0.37 18.01 -4.02
CA ASN A 115 1.70 18.16 -3.43
C ASN A 115 1.69 17.97 -1.90
N PHE A 116 0.54 17.64 -1.31
CA PHE A 116 0.38 17.60 0.14
C PHE A 116 1.38 16.67 0.83
N PHE A 117 1.58 15.46 0.29
CA PHE A 117 2.50 14.48 0.90
C PHE A 117 3.97 14.80 0.66
N THR A 118 4.31 15.47 -0.45
CA THR A 118 5.64 15.99 -0.68
C THR A 118 5.98 17.06 0.37
N LEU A 119 5.08 18.02 0.59
CA LEU A 119 5.23 19.07 1.61
C LEU A 119 5.32 18.47 3.02
N GLU A 120 4.45 17.51 3.35
CA GLU A 120 4.48 16.84 4.66
C GLU A 120 5.76 16.01 4.89
N LYS A 121 6.36 15.45 3.83
CA LYS A 121 7.64 14.75 3.94
C LYS A 121 8.76 15.73 4.32
N GLU A 122 8.77 16.92 3.71
CA GLU A 122 9.77 17.97 3.97
C GLU A 122 9.74 18.45 5.42
N ASP A 123 8.56 18.44 6.06
CA ASP A 123 8.35 18.75 7.48
C ASP A 123 9.09 17.78 8.45
N GLY A 124 9.51 16.59 7.98
CA GLY A 124 10.24 15.63 8.80
C GLY A 124 9.42 15.15 10.01
N GLY A 125 9.92 15.39 11.24
CA GLY A 125 9.32 14.91 12.48
C GLY A 125 8.25 15.83 13.10
N GLU A 126 8.18 17.09 12.68
CA GLU A 126 7.27 18.10 13.24
C GLU A 126 6.48 18.77 12.12
N LEU A 127 5.17 18.96 12.29
CA LEU A 127 4.34 19.58 11.26
C LEU A 127 4.55 21.09 11.22
N THR A 128 4.65 21.65 10.01
CA THR A 128 4.58 23.10 9.82
C THR A 128 3.22 23.65 10.25
N PRO A 129 3.13 24.94 10.63
CA PRO A 129 1.86 25.58 10.95
C PRO A 129 0.82 25.51 9.82
N GLU A 130 1.25 25.42 8.57
CA GLU A 130 0.36 25.25 7.42
C GLU A 130 -0.27 23.86 7.38
N ILE A 131 0.55 22.80 7.38
CA ILE A 131 0.06 21.41 7.38
C ILE A 131 -0.76 21.12 8.63
N LYS A 132 -0.34 21.65 9.79
CA LYS A 132 -1.08 21.50 11.04
C LYS A 132 -2.48 22.11 10.94
N ARG A 133 -2.64 23.32 10.36
CA ARG A 133 -3.95 23.95 10.15
C ARG A 133 -4.86 23.11 9.27
N ILE A 134 -4.31 22.46 8.24
CA ILE A 134 -5.09 21.53 7.40
C ILE A 134 -5.63 20.39 8.27
N TYR A 135 -4.77 19.72 9.05
CA TYR A 135 -5.20 18.63 9.92
C TYR A 135 -6.21 19.06 10.99
N ASP A 136 -5.99 20.21 11.62
CA ASP A 136 -6.87 20.77 12.64
C ASP A 136 -8.26 21.13 12.08
N SER A 137 -8.35 21.40 10.77
CA SER A 137 -9.63 21.68 10.09
C SER A 137 -10.45 20.44 9.74
N LEU A 138 -9.85 19.24 9.74
CA LEU A 138 -10.52 18.01 9.32
C LEU A 138 -11.51 17.51 10.38
N THR A 139 -12.76 17.30 10.00
CA THR A 139 -13.82 16.81 10.90
C THR A 139 -13.92 15.29 10.88
N ASP A 140 -14.63 14.69 11.85
CA ASP A 140 -14.86 13.24 11.85
C ASP A 140 -15.69 12.79 10.64
N ALA A 141 -16.57 13.66 10.14
CA ALA A 141 -17.32 13.43 8.91
C ALA A 141 -16.40 13.36 7.68
N ASP A 142 -15.35 14.19 7.63
CA ASP A 142 -14.36 14.14 6.55
C ASP A 142 -13.59 12.81 6.57
N TYR A 143 -13.10 12.38 7.74
CA TYR A 143 -12.45 11.08 7.88
C TYR A 143 -13.37 9.92 7.51
N ALA A 144 -14.63 9.94 7.96
CA ALA A 144 -15.61 8.90 7.61
C ALA A 144 -15.85 8.85 6.09
N ARG A 145 -16.00 10.01 5.44
CA ARG A 145 -16.12 10.10 3.97
C ARG A 145 -14.88 9.53 3.28
N GLY A 146 -13.69 9.95 3.70
CA GLY A 146 -12.44 9.49 3.10
C GLY A 146 -12.19 7.99 3.27
N VAL A 147 -12.56 7.42 4.42
CA VAL A 147 -12.55 5.96 4.65
C VAL A 147 -13.45 5.25 3.64
N ASN A 148 -14.69 5.71 3.49
CA ASN A 148 -15.65 5.07 2.57
C ASN A 148 -15.18 5.17 1.10
N MET A 149 -14.68 6.33 0.68
CA MET A 149 -14.13 6.53 -0.67
C MET A 149 -12.92 5.63 -0.92
N THR A 150 -12.02 5.51 0.05
CA THR A 150 -10.84 4.65 -0.05
C THR A 150 -11.23 3.18 -0.16
N VAL A 151 -12.15 2.71 0.71
CA VAL A 151 -12.67 1.33 0.66
C VAL A 151 -13.27 1.03 -0.72
N GLU A 152 -14.14 1.90 -1.23
CA GLU A 152 -14.79 1.67 -2.53
C GLU A 152 -13.78 1.69 -3.69
N SER A 153 -12.81 2.61 -3.66
CA SER A 153 -11.75 2.66 -4.66
C SER A 153 -10.97 1.33 -4.74
N TRP A 154 -10.61 0.78 -3.57
CA TRP A 154 -9.93 -0.52 -3.50
C TRP A 154 -10.81 -1.67 -4.00
N ARG A 155 -12.11 -1.69 -3.64
CA ARG A 155 -13.03 -2.72 -4.11
C ARG A 155 -13.17 -2.72 -5.63
N VAL A 156 -13.38 -1.54 -6.22
CA VAL A 156 -13.49 -1.37 -7.68
C VAL A 156 -12.18 -1.78 -8.35
N PHE A 157 -11.04 -1.32 -7.84
CA PHE A 157 -9.73 -1.62 -8.39
C PHE A 157 -9.45 -3.14 -8.37
N ILE A 158 -9.65 -3.80 -7.24
CA ILE A 158 -9.45 -5.24 -7.10
C ILE A 158 -10.41 -6.02 -8.02
N LYS A 159 -11.68 -5.62 -8.12
CA LYS A 159 -12.66 -6.25 -9.03
C LYS A 159 -12.24 -6.11 -10.50
N LYS A 160 -11.60 -4.99 -10.86
CA LYS A 160 -11.11 -4.69 -12.20
C LYS A 160 -9.84 -5.46 -12.54
N VAL A 161 -8.86 -5.47 -11.64
CA VAL A 161 -7.55 -6.13 -11.84
C VAL A 161 -7.65 -7.65 -11.71
N ARG A 162 -8.45 -8.14 -10.76
CA ARG A 162 -8.60 -9.57 -10.44
C ARG A 162 -7.25 -10.28 -10.26
N PRO A 163 -6.37 -9.80 -9.37
CA PRO A 163 -5.06 -10.41 -9.21
C PRO A 163 -5.18 -11.83 -8.66
N HIS A 164 -4.15 -12.67 -8.75
CA HIS A 164 -4.14 -13.94 -8.01
C HIS A 164 -4.06 -13.70 -6.49
N TYR A 165 -3.35 -12.65 -6.07
CA TYR A 165 -3.18 -12.25 -4.68
C TYR A 165 -3.47 -10.76 -4.49
N PHE A 166 -4.24 -10.41 -3.47
CA PHE A 166 -4.26 -9.06 -2.91
C PHE A 166 -3.66 -9.09 -1.51
N ILE A 167 -2.60 -8.31 -1.32
CA ILE A 167 -1.84 -8.28 -0.08
C ILE A 167 -1.66 -6.84 0.38
N ALA A 168 -2.17 -6.50 1.56
CA ALA A 168 -2.02 -5.17 2.12
C ALA A 168 -1.67 -5.22 3.60
N SER A 169 -0.97 -4.19 4.07
CA SER A 169 -0.69 -4.01 5.49
C SER A 169 -1.01 -2.60 5.97
N GLN A 170 -1.42 -2.48 7.23
CA GLN A 170 -1.60 -1.22 7.94
C GLN A 170 -1.29 -1.44 9.43
N TYR A 171 -0.03 -1.25 9.81
CA TYR A 171 0.47 -1.39 11.18
C TYR A 171 0.74 -0.01 11.81
N PRO A 172 0.94 0.10 13.14
CA PRO A 172 1.23 1.39 13.76
C PRO A 172 2.45 2.12 13.19
N SER A 173 2.25 3.40 12.85
CA SER A 173 3.27 4.32 12.35
C SER A 173 3.89 5.11 13.50
N THR A 174 5.21 5.01 13.63
CA THR A 174 5.95 5.84 14.60
C THR A 174 5.92 7.31 14.20
N MET A 175 6.00 7.61 12.90
CA MET A 175 6.01 8.99 12.39
C MET A 175 4.67 9.69 12.65
N LEU A 176 3.55 9.04 12.35
CA LEU A 176 2.23 9.63 12.63
C LEU A 176 2.00 9.85 14.12
N ARG A 177 2.50 8.94 14.96
CA ARG A 177 2.44 9.12 16.42
C ARG A 177 3.27 10.32 16.88
N LEU A 178 4.49 10.50 16.35
CA LEU A 178 5.34 11.65 16.68
C LEU A 178 4.69 12.98 16.27
N LYS A 179 4.04 13.00 15.10
CA LYS A 179 3.28 14.14 14.59
C LYS A 179 1.92 14.36 15.29
N GLY A 180 1.52 13.52 16.25
CA GLY A 180 0.22 13.60 16.91
C GLY A 180 -0.99 13.24 16.02
N LEU A 181 -0.76 12.63 14.86
CA LEU A 181 -1.78 12.34 13.83
C LEU A 181 -2.53 11.03 14.09
N THR A 182 -3.07 10.87 15.30
CA THR A 182 -3.78 9.63 15.71
C THR A 182 -5.04 9.38 14.87
N ARG A 183 -5.75 10.43 14.45
CA ARG A 183 -6.98 10.30 13.64
C ARG A 183 -6.69 9.72 12.26
N ARG A 184 -5.65 10.22 11.57
CA ARG A 184 -5.13 9.65 10.31
C ARG A 184 -4.73 8.19 10.45
N GLN A 185 -3.97 7.86 11.49
CA GLN A 185 -3.59 6.46 11.71
C GLN A 185 -4.83 5.57 11.88
N ASN A 186 -5.81 6.02 12.66
CA ASN A 186 -7.03 5.26 12.92
C ASN A 186 -7.89 5.09 11.67
N SER A 187 -7.91 6.07 10.75
CA SER A 187 -8.65 5.93 9.50
C SER A 187 -8.05 4.87 8.59
N GLY A 188 -6.73 4.71 8.55
CA GLY A 188 -6.09 3.59 7.84
C GLY A 188 -6.54 2.23 8.36
N TYR A 189 -6.64 2.08 9.70
CA TYR A 189 -7.16 0.85 10.30
C TYR A 189 -8.64 0.62 9.98
N ALA A 190 -9.44 1.69 9.93
CA ALA A 190 -10.85 1.60 9.57
C ALA A 190 -11.03 1.04 8.15
N VAL A 191 -10.22 1.51 7.19
CA VAL A 191 -10.20 0.98 5.81
C VAL A 191 -9.84 -0.51 5.80
N LEU A 192 -8.72 -0.90 6.41
CA LEU A 192 -8.29 -2.30 6.46
C LEU A 192 -9.39 -3.21 7.06
N ASN A 193 -10.01 -2.78 8.16
CA ASN A 193 -11.07 -3.53 8.81
C ASN A 193 -12.33 -3.67 7.94
N GLN A 194 -12.70 -2.63 7.19
CA GLN A 194 -13.83 -2.71 6.26
C GLN A 194 -13.51 -3.63 5.08
N LEU A 195 -12.33 -3.50 4.46
CA LEU A 195 -11.90 -4.37 3.36
C LEU A 195 -11.90 -5.85 3.77
N LYS A 196 -11.41 -6.18 4.97
CA LYS A 196 -11.45 -7.54 5.52
C LYS A 196 -12.87 -8.10 5.67
N LYS A 197 -13.87 -7.26 5.92
CA LYS A 197 -15.28 -7.67 6.03
C LYS A 197 -15.92 -7.85 4.65
N THR A 198 -15.54 -7.03 3.68
CA THR A 198 -16.17 -7.01 2.34
C THR A 198 -15.51 -7.93 1.32
N LEU A 199 -14.26 -8.33 1.53
CA LEU A 199 -13.53 -9.28 0.69
C LEU A 199 -13.32 -10.58 1.49
N PRO A 200 -14.28 -11.53 1.48
CA PRO A 200 -14.16 -12.82 2.16
C PRO A 200 -13.00 -13.64 1.60
N GLY A 201 -12.49 -14.65 2.31
CA GLY A 201 -11.35 -15.45 1.82
C GLY A 201 -9.97 -14.89 2.20
N ASN A 202 -9.88 -14.23 3.36
CA ASN A 202 -8.60 -13.89 3.96
C ASN A 202 -7.83 -15.17 4.33
N VAL A 203 -6.65 -15.34 3.76
CA VAL A 203 -5.74 -16.42 4.11
C VAL A 203 -4.85 -15.94 5.25
N TYR A 204 -4.99 -16.57 6.40
CA TYR A 204 -4.02 -16.37 7.47
C TYR A 204 -2.76 -17.15 7.15
N CYS A 205 -1.68 -16.43 6.94
CA CYS A 205 -0.40 -17.07 6.74
C CYS A 205 0.42 -17.16 8.04
N LYS A 206 1.16 -18.26 8.14
CA LYS A 206 1.84 -18.71 9.37
C LYS A 206 3.00 -17.81 9.84
N TRP A 207 3.51 -16.86 9.05
CA TRP A 207 4.59 -15.95 9.51
C TRP A 207 4.17 -15.08 10.71
N SER A 208 2.86 -14.93 10.90
CA SER A 208 2.19 -14.12 11.93
C SER A 208 2.49 -14.50 13.38
N THR A 209 3.17 -15.62 13.63
CA THR A 209 3.51 -16.12 14.99
C THR A 209 4.97 -15.91 15.38
N ASN A 210 5.82 -15.41 14.47
CA ASN A 210 7.24 -15.19 14.79
C ASN A 210 7.41 -13.92 15.65
N ARG A 211 7.56 -14.11 16.97
CA ARG A 211 7.69 -13.03 17.98
C ARG A 211 8.83 -12.04 17.69
N SER A 212 9.83 -12.43 16.89
CA SER A 212 10.98 -11.58 16.54
C SER A 212 10.63 -10.34 15.71
N PHE A 213 9.46 -10.31 15.06
CA PHE A 213 9.05 -9.19 14.20
C PHE A 213 8.16 -8.14 14.90
N GLY A 214 7.91 -8.30 16.21
CA GLY A 214 7.21 -7.32 17.03
C GLY A 214 5.77 -7.02 16.59
N THR A 215 5.31 -5.80 16.88
CA THR A 215 3.91 -5.38 16.65
C THR A 215 3.52 -5.34 15.17
N LYS A 216 4.48 -5.08 14.26
CA LYS A 216 4.25 -5.02 12.81
C LYS A 216 3.83 -6.37 12.22
N ALA A 217 4.20 -7.50 12.83
CA ALA A 217 3.84 -8.83 12.35
C ALA A 217 2.46 -9.33 12.79
N ASN A 218 1.75 -8.56 13.63
CA ASN A 218 0.45 -8.98 14.11
C ASN A 218 -0.54 -9.10 12.94
N PRO A 219 -1.17 -10.28 12.71
CA PRO A 219 -2.01 -10.52 11.55
C PRO A 219 -3.25 -9.62 11.47
N LYS A 220 -3.66 -8.96 12.58
CA LYS A 220 -4.72 -7.95 12.51
C LYS A 220 -4.36 -6.77 11.59
N TRP A 221 -3.07 -6.49 11.39
CA TRP A 221 -2.56 -5.43 10.53
C TRP A 221 -2.34 -5.86 9.08
N TRP A 222 -2.61 -7.12 8.74
CA TRP A 222 -2.35 -7.68 7.41
C TRP A 222 -3.62 -8.23 6.79
N MET A 223 -3.72 -8.10 5.48
CA MET A 223 -4.73 -8.71 4.65
C MET A 223 -4.01 -9.44 3.52
N VAL A 224 -4.31 -10.72 3.36
CA VAL A 224 -3.78 -11.57 2.29
C VAL A 224 -4.98 -12.33 1.75
N HIS A 225 -5.28 -12.13 0.49
CA HIS A 225 -6.54 -12.55 -0.09
C HIS A 225 -6.30 -13.15 -1.46
N THR A 226 -6.91 -14.30 -1.73
CA THR A 226 -6.51 -15.19 -2.84
C THR A 226 -7.69 -15.72 -3.67
N ASP A 227 -8.92 -15.36 -3.33
CA ASP A 227 -10.12 -15.89 -3.99
C ASP A 227 -11.01 -14.73 -4.42
N PHE A 228 -11.15 -14.50 -5.73
CA PHE A 228 -11.98 -13.42 -6.26
C PHE A 228 -13.28 -13.93 -6.90
N THR A 229 -13.64 -15.20 -6.66
CA THR A 229 -14.81 -15.85 -7.29
C THR A 229 -16.15 -15.21 -6.91
N PHE A 230 -16.24 -14.57 -5.74
CA PHE A 230 -17.46 -13.89 -5.26
C PHE A 230 -17.70 -12.50 -5.86
N LEU A 231 -16.74 -11.92 -6.58
CA LEU A 231 -16.93 -10.64 -7.27
C LEU A 231 -17.62 -10.79 -8.64
N ARG A 232 -18.14 -11.99 -8.94
CA ARG A 232 -18.88 -12.34 -10.15
C ARG A 232 -20.38 -12.01 -10.04
N TYR A 233 -20.73 -10.79 -9.67
CA TYR A 233 -22.08 -10.25 -9.84
C TYR A 233 -22.00 -8.77 -10.21
#